data_AF-A0A2V7KRZ2-F1
#
_entry.id   AF-A0A2V7KRZ2-F1
#
_cell.length_a   1.000
_cell.length_b   1.000
_cell.length_c   1.000
_cell.angle_alpha   90.00
_cell.angle_beta   90.00
_cell.angle_gamma   90.00
#
_symmetry.space_group_name_H-M   'P 1'
#
loop_
_entity.id
_entity.type
_entity.pdbx_description
1 polymer ?
#
loop_
_entity_poly.entity_id
_entity_poly.type
_entity_poly.pdbx_seq_one_letter_code
_entity_poly.pdbx_strand_id
1 'polypeptide(L)'
;ALLYKAMRAGAAIVHGPGRRFGLSVLPPFLVGALLTYVLWQAKQLALLPAVWMLCYGAGVVTGGAFSMRVVPVMGICFMILGTAALFVPVSWQAWLLAIGFGGLHILFGLLIARRYGG
;
A
#
# COMPACT_ATOMS: atom_id res chain seq x y z
N ALA A 1 -9.09 -6.35 21.25
CA ALA A 1 -7.76 -6.14 21.85
C ALA A 1 -7.18 -4.75 21.54
N LEU A 2 -7.03 -4.35 20.27
CA LEU A 2 -6.52 -3.02 19.87
C LEU A 2 -7.34 -1.84 20.43
N LEU A 3 -8.67 -1.91 20.36
CA LEU A 3 -9.56 -0.87 20.90
C LEU A 3 -9.42 -0.68 22.42
N TYR A 4 -9.23 -1.79 23.15
CA TYR A 4 -9.05 -1.78 24.60
C TYR A 4 -7.70 -1.16 25.01
N LYS A 5 -6.65 -1.41 24.22
CA LYS A 5 -5.29 -0.84 24.41
C LYS A 5 -5.28 0.66 24.09
N ALA A 6 -6.01 1.10 23.07
CA ALA A 6 -6.15 2.51 22.68
C ALA A 6 -6.94 3.33 23.71
N MET A 7 -8.00 2.76 24.28
CA MET A 7 -8.78 3.41 25.34
C MET A 7 -8.01 3.57 26.65
N ARG A 8 -7.19 2.58 27.04
CA ARG A 8 -6.33 2.66 28.24
C ARG A 8 -5.21 3.70 28.13
N ALA A 9 -4.81 4.08 26.91
CA ALA A 9 -3.74 5.04 26.66
C ALA A 9 -4.23 6.51 26.56
N GLY A 10 -5.53 6.78 26.76
CA GLY A 10 -6.08 8.13 26.62
C GLY A 10 -5.98 8.72 25.20
N ALA A 11 -5.65 7.90 24.20
CA ALA A 11 -5.45 8.34 22.83
C ALA A 11 -6.82 8.54 22.16
N ALA A 12 -7.14 9.78 21.79
CA ALA A 12 -8.33 10.08 21.02
C ALA A 12 -8.29 9.34 19.67
N ILE A 13 -8.95 8.19 19.61
CA ILE A 13 -9.02 7.27 18.45
C ILE A 13 -9.57 8.01 17.20
N VAL A 14 -10.33 9.08 17.43
CA VAL A 14 -11.00 9.89 16.39
C VAL A 14 -10.09 10.97 15.77
N HIS A 15 -8.97 11.34 16.42
CA HIS A 15 -8.02 12.36 15.93
C HIS A 15 -6.58 11.87 15.78
N GLY A 16 -6.33 10.58 16.02
CA GLY A 16 -4.99 9.99 16.01
C GLY A 16 -4.40 9.71 14.60
N PRO A 17 -3.14 9.22 14.55
CA PRO A 17 -2.41 8.92 13.31
C PRO A 17 -3.18 8.03 12.32
N GLY A 18 -4.04 7.12 12.81
CA GLY A 18 -4.86 6.24 11.98
C GLY A 18 -5.87 6.95 11.07
N ARG A 19 -6.49 8.05 11.54
CA ARG A 19 -7.41 8.84 10.70
C ARG A 19 -6.67 9.57 9.59
N ARG A 20 -5.48 10.13 9.90
CA ARG A 20 -4.62 10.78 8.90
C ARG A 20 -4.11 9.80 7.87
N PHE A 21 -3.75 8.58 8.30
CA PHE A 21 -3.41 7.48 7.40
C PHE A 21 -4.56 7.15 6.45
N GLY A 22 -5.77 6.90 6.98
CA GLY A 22 -6.94 6.59 6.17
C GLY A 22 -7.26 7.69 5.14
N LEU A 23 -7.25 8.95 5.57
CA LEU A 23 -7.49 10.10 4.68
C LEU A 23 -6.42 10.28 3.59
N SER A 24 -5.19 9.83 3.83
CA SER A 24 -4.10 9.91 2.83
C SER A 24 -4.11 8.74 1.85
N VAL A 25 -4.57 7.56 2.29
CA VAL A 25 -4.67 6.35 1.47
C VAL A 25 -5.89 6.38 0.55
N LEU A 26 -6.98 7.02 0.98
CA LEU A 26 -8.25 7.01 0.26
C LEU A 26 -8.17 7.63 -1.14
N PRO A 27 -7.55 8.80 -1.37
CA PRO A 27 -7.45 9.38 -2.71
C PRO A 27 -6.71 8.48 -3.72
N PRO A 28 -5.51 7.92 -3.43
CA PRO A 28 -4.85 6.98 -4.34
C PRO A 28 -5.67 5.72 -4.66
N PHE A 29 -6.42 5.19 -3.68
CA PHE A 29 -7.30 4.04 -3.91
C PHE A 29 -8.48 4.36 -4.83
N LEU A 30 -9.12 5.53 -4.64
CA LEU A 30 -10.18 5.99 -5.55
C LEU A 30 -9.64 6.15 -6.98
N VAL A 31 -8.47 6.76 -7.14
CA VAL A 31 -7.80 6.89 -8.44
C VAL A 31 -7.51 5.50 -9.03
N GLY A 32 -6.98 4.57 -8.25
CA GLY A 32 -6.72 3.19 -8.69
C GLY A 32 -8.00 2.45 -9.13
N ALA A 33 -9.12 2.64 -8.44
CA ALA A 33 -10.41 2.06 -8.81
C ALA A 33 -10.96 2.64 -10.13
N LEU A 34 -10.90 3.96 -10.29
CA LEU A 34 -11.31 4.63 -11.53
C LEU A 34 -10.44 4.19 -12.72
N LEU A 35 -9.12 4.15 -12.54
CA LEU A 35 -8.19 3.66 -13.56
C LEU A 35 -8.45 2.20 -13.90
N THR A 36 -8.74 1.36 -12.90
CA THR A 36 -9.10 -0.05 -13.12
C THR A 36 -10.32 -0.17 -14.02
N TYR A 37 -11.37 0.63 -13.77
CA TYR A 37 -12.57 0.63 -14.61
C TYR A 37 -12.26 1.05 -16.06
N VAL A 38 -11.53 2.15 -16.25
CA VAL A 38 -11.18 2.66 -17.59
C VAL A 38 -10.31 1.65 -18.36
N LEU A 39 -9.30 1.07 -17.70
CA LEU A 39 -8.39 0.09 -18.33
C LEU A 39 -9.11 -1.23 -18.64
N TRP A 40 -10.05 -1.65 -17.80
CA TRP A 40 -10.91 -2.80 -18.07
C TRP A 40 -11.71 -2.60 -19.35
N GLN A 41 -12.34 -1.43 -19.51
CA GLN A 41 -13.09 -1.09 -20.72
C GLN A 41 -12.19 -1.02 -21.95
N ALA A 42 -10.97 -0.51 -21.80
CA ALA A 42 -9.97 -0.47 -22.86
C ALA A 42 -9.30 -1.83 -23.17
N LYS A 43 -9.67 -2.91 -22.46
CA LYS A 43 -9.02 -4.24 -22.55
C LYS A 43 -7.52 -4.23 -22.25
N GLN A 44 -7.03 -3.19 -21.57
CA GLN A 44 -5.62 -3.02 -21.17
C GLN A 44 -5.36 -3.62 -19.79
N LEU A 45 -5.77 -4.87 -19.60
CA LEU A 45 -5.64 -5.57 -18.31
C LEU A 45 -4.19 -5.73 -17.88
N ALA A 46 -3.27 -5.73 -18.85
CA ALA A 46 -1.84 -5.76 -18.63
C ALA A 46 -1.32 -4.59 -17.77
N LEU A 47 -2.02 -3.46 -17.72
CA LEU A 47 -1.56 -2.29 -16.95
C LEU A 47 -2.06 -2.29 -15.50
N LEU A 48 -3.04 -3.14 -15.17
CA LEU A 48 -3.64 -3.19 -13.83
C LEU A 48 -2.62 -3.47 -12.71
N PRO A 49 -1.67 -4.42 -12.85
CA PRO A 49 -0.66 -4.67 -11.84
C PRO A 49 0.16 -3.43 -11.50
N ALA A 50 0.60 -2.70 -12.52
CA ALA A 50 1.36 -1.47 -12.35
C ALA A 50 0.53 -0.40 -11.62
N VAL A 51 -0.72 -0.18 -12.06
CA VAL A 51 -1.64 0.78 -11.43
C VAL A 51 -1.88 0.43 -9.97
N TRP A 52 -2.16 -0.83 -9.65
CA TRP A 52 -2.42 -1.26 -8.28
C TRP A 52 -1.19 -1.04 -7.39
N MET A 53 0.00 -1.43 -7.85
CA MET A 53 1.23 -1.26 -7.07
C MET A 53 1.59 0.22 -6.88
N LEU A 54 1.43 1.06 -7.91
CA LEU A 54 1.72 2.50 -7.85
C LEU A 54 0.72 3.23 -6.94
N CYS A 55 -0.59 3.00 -7.11
CA CYS A 55 -1.62 3.63 -6.28
C CYS A 55 -1.53 3.16 -4.82
N TYR A 56 -1.30 1.86 -4.60
CA TYR A 56 -1.06 1.33 -3.26
C TYR A 56 0.20 1.95 -2.64
N GLY A 57 1.32 1.94 -3.35
CA GLY A 57 2.57 2.51 -2.90
C GLY A 57 2.44 3.99 -2.53
N ALA A 58 1.80 4.79 -3.39
CA ALA A 58 1.53 6.21 -3.12
C ALA A 58 0.66 6.42 -1.87
N GLY A 59 -0.39 5.62 -1.69
CA GLY A 59 -1.21 5.63 -0.48
C GLY A 59 -0.40 5.28 0.77
N VAL A 60 0.45 4.26 0.70
CA VAL A 60 1.31 3.85 1.83
C VAL A 60 2.38 4.88 2.16
N VAL A 61 3.01 5.51 1.16
CA VAL A 61 4.00 6.58 1.39
C VAL A 61 3.34 7.78 2.07
N THR A 62 2.20 8.25 1.54
CA THR A 62 1.50 9.43 2.06
C THR A 62 0.86 9.17 3.42
N GLY A 63 0.21 8.03 3.62
CA GLY A 63 -0.33 7.64 4.91
C GLY A 63 0.76 7.32 5.94
N GLY A 64 1.86 6.71 5.49
CA GLY A 64 3.02 6.36 6.30
C GLY A 64 3.87 7.55 6.73
N ALA A 65 3.70 8.72 6.12
CA ALA A 65 4.43 9.94 6.50
C ALA A 65 4.23 10.34 7.97
N PHE A 66 3.12 9.91 8.58
CA PHE A 66 2.80 10.10 10.01
C PHE A 66 2.99 8.82 10.85
N SER A 67 3.66 7.81 10.30
CA SER A 67 3.89 6.50 10.92
C SER A 67 5.40 6.22 11.07
N MET A 68 5.73 4.99 11.50
CA MET A 68 7.10 4.52 11.59
C MET A 68 7.74 4.47 10.19
N ARG A 69 9.01 4.89 10.09
CA ARG A 69 9.77 5.02 8.82
C ARG A 69 9.73 3.77 7.93
N VAL A 70 9.52 2.60 8.52
CA VAL A 70 9.39 1.33 7.81
C VAL A 70 8.21 1.32 6.82
N VAL A 71 7.10 1.99 7.14
CA VAL A 71 5.88 1.98 6.31
C VAL A 71 6.09 2.78 5.02
N PRO A 72 6.57 4.05 5.03
CA PRO A 72 6.92 4.76 3.79
C PRO A 72 7.93 4.02 2.91
N VAL A 73 8.93 3.36 3.50
CA VAL A 73 9.92 2.60 2.73
C VAL A 73 9.26 1.44 1.97
N MET A 74 8.31 0.72 2.60
CA MET A 74 7.50 -0.29 1.91
C MET A 74 6.73 0.31 0.73
N GLY A 75 6.11 1.48 0.93
CA GLY A 75 5.41 2.19 -0.12
C GLY A 75 6.30 2.57 -1.31
N ILE A 76 7.53 3.03 -1.05
CA ILE A 76 8.53 3.32 -2.10
C ILE A 76 8.92 2.03 -2.84
N CYS A 77 9.13 0.92 -2.14
CA CYS A 77 9.40 -0.37 -2.78
C CYS A 77 8.26 -0.79 -3.72
N PHE A 78 7.01 -0.59 -3.31
CA PHE A 78 5.84 -0.80 -4.16
C PHE A 78 5.82 0.11 -5.39
N MET A 79 6.17 1.38 -5.23
CA MET A 79 6.24 2.31 -6.36
C MET A 79 7.33 1.93 -7.36
N ILE A 80 8.51 1.49 -6.89
CA ILE A 80 9.58 0.98 -7.76
C ILE A 80 9.12 -0.26 -8.52
N LEU A 81 8.51 -1.22 -7.81
CA LEU A 81 8.02 -2.46 -8.43
C LEU A 81 6.90 -2.20 -9.44
N GLY A 82 5.97 -1.30 -9.11
CA GLY A 82 4.90 -0.87 -10.02
C GLY A 82 5.43 -0.11 -11.23
N THR A 83 6.49 0.67 -11.08
CA THR A 83 7.17 1.33 -12.20
C THR A 83 7.82 0.30 -13.11
N ALA A 84 8.53 -0.68 -12.56
CA ALA A 84 9.09 -1.78 -13.34
C ALA A 84 8.00 -2.57 -14.08
N ALA A 85 6.84 -2.76 -13.45
CA ALA A 85 5.68 -3.43 -14.03
C ALA A 85 5.16 -2.78 -15.33
N LEU A 86 5.43 -1.48 -15.56
CA LEU A 86 5.06 -0.77 -16.78
C LEU A 86 5.90 -1.19 -18.00
N PHE A 87 7.11 -1.70 -17.78
CA PHE A 87 8.10 -1.93 -18.85
C PHE A 87 8.43 -3.40 -19.09
N VAL A 88 7.89 -4.32 -18.27
CA VAL A 88 8.14 -5.76 -18.42
C VAL A 88 7.04 -6.46 -19.23
N PRO A 89 7.33 -7.65 -19.80
CA PRO A 89 6.33 -8.45 -20.51
C PRO A 89 5.15 -8.85 -19.64
N VAL A 90 3.98 -9.07 -20.27
CA VAL A 90 2.74 -9.45 -19.59
C VAL A 90 2.89 -10.73 -18.75
N SER A 91 3.73 -11.67 -19.18
CA SER A 91 4.00 -12.92 -18.44
C SER A 91 4.62 -12.71 -17.06
N TRP A 92 5.24 -11.55 -16.81
CA TRP A 92 5.88 -11.23 -15.52
C TRP A 92 4.92 -10.58 -14.52
N GLN A 93 3.73 -10.18 -14.95
CA GLN A 93 2.81 -9.40 -14.14
C GLN A 93 2.29 -10.12 -12.91
N ALA A 94 1.93 -11.40 -13.07
CA ALA A 94 1.49 -12.24 -11.96
C ALA A 94 2.62 -12.39 -10.92
N TRP A 95 3.86 -12.57 -11.37
CA TRP A 95 5.04 -12.65 -10.51
C TRP A 95 5.28 -11.34 -9.75
N LEU A 96 5.16 -10.20 -10.42
CA LEU A 96 5.30 -8.88 -9.78
C LEU A 96 4.23 -8.64 -8.72
N LEU A 97 2.97 -9.04 -8.97
CA LEU A 97 1.92 -8.99 -7.96
C LEU A 97 2.25 -9.89 -6.76
N ALA A 98 2.72 -11.11 -7.00
CA ALA A 98 3.12 -12.03 -5.94
C ALA A 98 4.29 -11.47 -5.12
N ILE A 99 5.28 -10.87 -5.77
CA ILE A 99 6.43 -10.22 -5.11
C ILE A 99 5.98 -9.01 -4.30
N GLY A 100 5.11 -8.15 -4.84
CA GLY A 100 4.62 -6.97 -4.15
C GLY A 100 3.65 -7.31 -3.02
N PHE A 101 2.46 -7.80 -3.37
CA PHE A 101 1.38 -8.05 -2.41
C PHE A 101 1.61 -9.26 -1.51
N GLY A 102 2.49 -10.19 -1.90
CA GLY A 102 2.94 -11.29 -1.05
C GLY A 102 4.30 -10.99 -0.41
N GLY A 103 5.36 -11.00 -1.22
CA GLY A 103 6.76 -10.93 -0.75
C GLY A 103 7.07 -9.70 0.11
N LEU A 104 6.83 -8.49 -0.41
CA LEU A 104 7.09 -7.26 0.34
C LEU A 104 6.23 -7.20 1.61
N HIS A 105 4.95 -7.54 1.54
CA HIS A 105 4.08 -7.55 2.72
C HIS A 105 4.54 -8.52 3.80
N ILE A 106 4.96 -9.73 3.44
CA ILE A 106 5.51 -10.72 4.38
C ILE A 106 6.81 -10.18 5.00
N LEU A 107 7.74 -9.67 4.17
CA LEU A 107 9.02 -9.14 4.64
C LEU A 107 8.84 -7.96 5.61
N PHE A 108 8.07 -6.95 5.20
CA PHE A 108 7.83 -5.76 6.03
C PHE A 108 6.94 -6.08 7.22
N GLY A 109 5.96 -6.97 7.09
CA GLY A 109 5.14 -7.47 8.19
C GLY A 109 5.98 -8.16 9.28
N LEU A 110 6.90 -9.04 8.88
CA LEU A 110 7.86 -9.67 9.79
C LEU A 110 8.80 -8.64 10.44
N LEU A 111 9.28 -7.67 9.67
CA LEU A 111 10.16 -6.61 10.19
C LEU A 111 9.45 -5.76 11.24
N ILE A 112 8.20 -5.39 10.98
CA ILE A 112 7.35 -4.63 11.92
C ILE A 112 7.09 -5.47 13.18
N ALA A 113 6.68 -6.73 13.01
CA ALA A 113 6.41 -7.62 14.13
C ALA A 113 7.63 -7.81 15.05
N ARG A 114 8.83 -7.97 14.47
CA ARG A 114 10.08 -8.19 15.21
C ARG A 114 10.62 -6.92 15.87
N ARG A 115 10.54 -5.76 15.22
CA ARG A 115 11.17 -4.52 15.72
C ARG A 115 10.24 -3.61 16.52
N TYR A 116 8.92 -3.73 16.35
CA TYR A 116 7.97 -2.78 16.92
C TYR A 116 6.87 -3.42 17.78
N GLY A 117 6.83 -4.75 17.90
CA GLY A 117 5.91 -5.48 18.79
C GLY A 117 4.45 -5.26 18.41
N GLY A 118 3.91 -6.17 17.59
CA GLY A 118 2.56 -6.11 17.00
C GLY A 118 1.43 -5.56 17.87
#